data_AF-A0A920QWJ9-F1
#
_entry.id   AF-A0A920QWJ9-F1
#
_cell.length_a   1.000
_cell.length_b   1.000
_cell.length_c   1.000
_cell.angle_alpha   90.00
_cell.angle_beta   90.00
_cell.angle_gamma   90.00
#
_symmetry.space_group_name_H-M   'P 1'
#
loop_
_entity.id
_entity.type
_entity.pdbx_description
1 polymer ?
#
loop_
_entity_poly.entity_id
_entity_poly.type
_entity_poly.pdbx_seq_one_letter_code
_entity_poly.pdbx_strand_id
1 'polypeptide(L)'
;MKLSAGKPPGGSSSHLGTRVTASAKDIDVIVVEQRSGIDAAGWGGVLATAAKAQGIRGVIIEGPAGDVEECTKIGLPMFSRSTTPRTARGRIHESAFNVDIRVGDVNVSAGDFVIADATGVVFVPAAIATKVLDWRSRSQPKKN
;
A
#
# COMPACT_ATOMS: atom_id res chain seq x y z
N MET A 1 4.08 4.56 -1.94
CA MET A 1 5.54 4.55 -2.09
C MET A 1 5.94 3.70 -3.29
N LYS A 2 7.10 4.00 -3.89
CA LYS A 2 7.64 3.29 -5.05
C LYS A 2 8.95 2.61 -4.69
N LEU A 3 9.04 1.32 -4.98
CA LEU A 3 10.22 0.51 -4.76
C LEU A 3 10.99 0.28 -6.06
N SER A 4 12.31 0.38 -5.97
CA SER A 4 13.24 0.17 -7.09
C SER A 4 14.21 -0.97 -6.79
N ALA A 5 14.74 -1.61 -7.83
CA ALA A 5 15.70 -2.70 -7.70
C ALA A 5 17.04 -2.22 -7.12
N GLY A 6 17.74 -3.13 -6.45
CA GLY A 6 19.09 -2.94 -5.94
C GLY A 6 19.15 -2.11 -4.66
N LYS A 7 20.37 -1.68 -4.33
CA LYS A 7 20.66 -0.82 -3.19
C LYS A 7 20.31 0.64 -3.51
N PRO A 8 19.91 1.43 -2.50
CA PRO A 8 19.66 2.85 -2.70
C PRO A 8 20.97 3.58 -3.09
N PRO A 9 20.92 4.56 -4.01
CA PRO A 9 22.07 5.39 -4.35
C PRO A 9 22.63 6.08 -3.11
N GLY A 10 23.94 6.00 -2.88
CA GLY A 10 24.59 6.55 -1.68
C GLY A 10 24.36 5.76 -0.38
N GLY A 11 23.67 4.62 -0.45
CA GLY A 11 23.26 3.85 0.74
C GLY A 11 22.03 4.44 1.43
N SER A 12 21.50 3.71 2.41
CA SER A 12 20.39 4.16 3.25
C SER A 12 20.63 3.70 4.67
N SER A 13 20.53 4.61 5.63
CA SER A 13 20.51 4.31 7.06
C SER A 13 19.12 3.92 7.56
N SER A 14 18.05 4.21 6.80
CA SER A 14 16.68 3.89 7.18
C SER A 14 16.22 2.55 6.62
N HIS A 15 15.43 1.84 7.43
CA HIS A 15 14.67 0.68 6.97
C HIS A 15 13.67 1.10 5.88
N LEU A 16 13.47 0.23 4.89
CA LEU A 16 12.49 0.44 3.83
C LEU A 16 11.10 0.68 4.45
N GLY A 17 10.34 1.65 3.94
CA GLY A 17 8.98 1.92 4.40
C GLY A 17 8.89 2.81 5.65
N THR A 18 9.98 3.05 6.39
CA THR A 18 9.94 3.89 7.60
C THR A 18 9.50 5.33 7.30
N ARG A 19 9.96 5.91 6.19
CA ARG A 19 9.65 7.31 5.82
C ARG A 19 8.18 7.48 5.48
N VAL A 20 7.63 6.58 4.66
CA VAL A 20 6.20 6.62 4.31
C VAL A 20 5.32 6.38 5.53
N THR A 21 5.64 5.40 6.37
CA THR A 21 4.89 5.14 7.60
C THR A 21 4.92 6.39 8.48
N ALA A 22 6.10 6.93 8.81
CA ALA A 22 6.22 8.12 9.65
C ALA A 22 5.47 9.36 9.13
N SER A 23 5.25 9.46 7.82
CA SER A 23 4.50 10.57 7.20
C SER A 23 2.98 10.38 7.15
N ALA A 24 2.50 9.15 7.36
CA ALA A 24 1.09 8.78 7.19
C ALA A 24 0.26 9.16 8.43
N LYS A 25 -1.05 9.32 8.20
CA LYS A 25 -2.07 9.59 9.20
C LYS A 25 -2.91 8.33 9.47
N ASP A 26 -3.69 8.36 10.53
CA ASP A 26 -4.61 7.28 10.96
C ASP A 26 -5.82 7.05 10.04
N ILE A 27 -5.96 7.90 9.01
CA ILE A 27 -6.94 7.75 7.94
C ILE A 27 -6.34 7.15 6.67
N ASP A 28 -5.01 7.06 6.58
CA ASP A 28 -4.33 6.71 5.34
C ASP A 28 -4.28 5.19 5.13
N VAL A 29 -4.18 4.83 3.86
CA VAL A 29 -3.82 3.48 3.41
C VAL A 29 -2.50 3.61 2.65
N ILE A 30 -1.51 2.81 3.03
CA ILE A 30 -0.22 2.81 2.32
C ILE A 30 -0.34 1.95 1.07
N VAL A 31 -0.01 2.52 -0.09
CA VAL A 31 0.04 1.79 -1.36
C VAL A 31 1.50 1.66 -1.79
N VAL A 32 1.93 0.45 -2.16
CA VAL A 32 3.31 0.11 -2.48
C VAL A 32 3.39 -0.39 -3.92
N GLU A 33 4.13 0.32 -4.77
CA GLU A 33 4.52 -0.20 -6.09
C GLU A 33 5.83 -0.96 -5.95
N GLN A 34 5.76 -2.29 -5.97
CA GLN A 34 6.92 -3.18 -6.09
C GLN A 34 6.85 -3.85 -7.47
N ARG A 35 7.24 -3.12 -8.50
CA ARG A 35 7.25 -3.62 -9.89
C ARG A 35 8.64 -3.88 -10.41
N SER A 36 9.59 -4.08 -9.51
CA SER A 36 11.02 -4.22 -9.86
C SER A 36 11.36 -5.57 -10.52
N GLY A 37 10.43 -6.52 -10.57
CA GLY A 37 10.66 -7.89 -11.06
C GLY A 37 11.54 -8.75 -10.16
N ILE A 38 11.89 -8.25 -8.98
CA ILE A 38 12.71 -8.98 -8.00
C ILE A 38 11.79 -9.65 -6.99
N ASP A 39 11.96 -10.96 -6.80
CA ASP A 39 11.31 -11.72 -5.72
C ASP A 39 11.87 -11.26 -4.36
N ALA A 40 11.20 -10.27 -3.77
CA ALA A 40 11.51 -9.70 -2.47
C ALA A 40 10.27 -9.00 -1.90
N ALA A 41 10.05 -9.15 -0.60
CA ALA A 41 8.91 -8.59 0.10
C ALA A 41 8.95 -7.05 0.10
N GLY A 42 7.95 -6.40 -0.49
CA GLY A 42 7.80 -4.94 -0.47
C GLY A 42 7.23 -4.40 0.85
N TRP A 43 6.69 -5.29 1.69
CA TRP A 43 6.17 -5.02 3.02
C TRP A 43 6.21 -6.31 3.87
N GLY A 44 6.31 -6.17 5.19
CA GLY A 44 6.37 -7.31 6.11
C GLY A 44 5.97 -6.92 7.54
N GLY A 45 6.24 -7.82 8.49
CA GLY A 45 5.67 -7.80 9.84
C GLY A 45 6.09 -6.58 10.67
N VAL A 46 7.38 -6.22 10.60
CA VAL A 46 7.91 -5.01 11.28
C VAL A 46 7.17 -3.75 10.81
N LEU A 47 6.95 -3.61 9.51
CA LEU A 47 6.25 -2.45 8.95
C LEU A 47 4.74 -2.50 9.22
N ALA A 48 4.15 -3.68 9.19
CA ALA A 48 2.74 -3.87 9.57
C ALA A 48 2.50 -3.49 11.04
N THR A 49 3.41 -3.87 11.93
CA THR A 49 3.36 -3.51 13.35
C THR A 49 3.44 -1.99 13.52
N ALA A 50 4.41 -1.35 12.86
CA ALA A 50 4.58 0.10 12.91
C ALA A 50 3.35 0.83 12.34
N ALA A 51 2.81 0.38 11.22
CA ALA A 51 1.62 0.95 10.60
C ALA A 51 0.38 0.81 11.51
N LYS A 52 0.20 -0.36 12.13
CA LYS A 52 -0.89 -0.59 13.09
C LYS A 52 -0.76 0.33 14.30
N ALA A 53 0.45 0.49 14.84
CA ALA A 53 0.70 1.38 15.98
C ALA A 53 0.42 2.86 15.66
N GLN A 54 0.60 3.27 14.40
CA GLN A 54 0.25 4.61 13.93
C GLN A 54 -1.23 4.79 13.54
N GLY A 55 -2.04 3.73 13.61
CA GLY A 55 -3.46 3.79 13.25
C GLY A 55 -3.74 3.76 11.74
N ILE A 56 -2.75 3.47 10.90
CA ILE A 56 -2.91 3.35 9.45
C ILE A 56 -3.97 2.28 9.13
N ARG A 57 -4.85 2.55 8.17
CA ARG A 57 -6.06 1.75 7.90
C ARG A 57 -5.79 0.44 7.16
N GLY A 58 -4.68 0.37 6.43
CA GLY A 58 -4.28 -0.83 5.71
C GLY A 58 -3.09 -0.60 4.80
N VAL A 59 -2.68 -1.66 4.11
CA VAL A 59 -1.58 -1.64 3.14
C VAL A 59 -1.96 -2.41 1.88
N ILE A 60 -1.69 -1.84 0.71
CA ILE A 60 -1.86 -2.49 -0.59
C ILE A 60 -0.50 -2.57 -1.28
N ILE A 61 -0.13 -3.76 -1.76
CA ILE A 61 1.19 -4.06 -2.29
C ILE A 61 1.02 -4.60 -3.71
N GLU A 62 1.39 -3.81 -4.70
CA GLU A 62 1.60 -4.27 -6.07
C GLU A 62 2.92 -5.04 -6.10
N GLY A 63 2.89 -6.29 -5.63
CA GLY A 63 4.06 -7.18 -5.54
C GLY A 63 4.01 -8.13 -4.34
N PRO A 64 5.14 -8.79 -4.00
CA PRO A 64 5.20 -9.75 -2.91
C PRO A 64 5.15 -9.11 -1.52
N ALA A 65 4.45 -9.76 -0.58
CA ALA A 65 4.50 -9.47 0.85
C ALA A 65 5.29 -10.54 1.63
N GLY A 66 5.90 -10.15 2.75
CA GLY A 66 6.56 -11.04 3.69
C GLY A 66 5.77 -11.21 4.99
N ASP A 67 6.24 -12.11 5.86
CA ASP A 67 5.77 -12.27 7.24
C ASP A 67 4.24 -12.40 7.39
N VAL A 68 3.62 -13.19 6.51
CA VAL A 68 2.16 -13.31 6.37
C VAL A 68 1.46 -13.64 7.69
N GLU A 69 2.02 -14.58 8.46
CA GLU A 69 1.44 -14.99 9.74
C GLU A 69 1.46 -13.84 10.76
N GLU A 70 2.57 -13.11 10.83
CA GLU A 70 2.70 -11.93 11.71
C GLU A 70 1.72 -10.83 11.28
N CYS A 71 1.68 -10.52 9.98
CA CYS A 71 0.76 -9.54 9.40
C CYS A 71 -0.71 -9.89 9.71
N THR A 72 -1.07 -11.17 9.62
CA THR A 72 -2.41 -11.65 9.94
C THR A 72 -2.74 -11.46 11.42
N LYS A 73 -1.81 -11.79 12.32
CA LYS A 73 -1.98 -11.63 13.78
C LYS A 73 -2.11 -10.16 14.20
N ILE A 74 -1.43 -9.24 13.52
CA ILE A 74 -1.50 -7.80 13.78
C ILE A 74 -2.92 -7.24 13.51
N GLY A 75 -3.71 -7.90 12.64
CA GLY A 75 -5.05 -7.45 12.30
C GLY A 75 -5.06 -6.11 11.56
N LEU A 76 -4.04 -5.87 10.74
CA LEU A 76 -3.99 -4.77 9.77
C LEU A 76 -4.43 -5.33 8.41
N PRO A 77 -5.46 -4.78 7.75
CA PRO A 77 -5.85 -5.21 6.41
C PRO A 77 -4.68 -5.04 5.42
N MET A 78 -4.30 -6.14 4.77
CA MET A 78 -3.18 -6.16 3.83
C MET A 78 -3.56 -6.90 2.56
N PHE A 79 -3.25 -6.29 1.41
CA PHE A 79 -3.48 -6.84 0.08
C PHE A 79 -2.15 -6.93 -0.65
N SER A 80 -1.87 -8.06 -1.30
CA SER A 80 -0.63 -8.27 -2.05
C SER A 80 -0.86 -9.13 -3.29
N ARG A 81 0.05 -9.10 -4.26
CA ARG A 81 -0.01 -9.93 -5.47
C ARG A 81 0.46 -11.36 -5.20
N SER A 82 1.38 -11.53 -4.25
CA SER A 82 1.96 -12.81 -3.88
C SER A 82 2.63 -12.69 -2.51
N THR A 83 3.18 -13.80 -2.02
CA THR A 83 3.95 -13.83 -0.78
C THR A 83 5.36 -14.34 -1.05
N THR A 84 6.33 -13.91 -0.24
CA THR A 84 7.71 -14.37 -0.34
C THR A 84 8.42 -14.30 1.01
N PRO A 85 9.28 -15.27 1.36
CA PRO A 85 10.15 -15.18 2.53
C PRO A 85 11.40 -14.32 2.27
N ARG A 86 11.60 -13.84 1.03
CA ARG A 86 12.83 -13.11 0.66
C ARG A 86 12.80 -11.67 1.15
N THR A 87 13.82 -11.30 1.92
CA THR A 87 13.99 -9.94 2.42
C THR A 87 14.24 -8.92 1.30
N ALA A 88 13.67 -7.72 1.46
CA ALA A 88 13.96 -6.54 0.67
C ALA A 88 15.43 -6.11 0.72
N ARG A 89 16.11 -6.35 1.85
CA ARG A 89 17.43 -5.77 2.14
C ARG A 89 18.44 -6.13 1.06
N GLY A 90 18.99 -5.10 0.41
CA GLY A 90 19.98 -5.24 -0.65
C GLY A 90 19.42 -5.70 -2.00
N ARG A 91 18.10 -5.97 -2.10
CA ARG A 91 17.41 -6.41 -3.32
C ARG A 91 16.51 -5.34 -3.91
N ILE A 92 15.82 -4.60 -3.05
CA ILE A 92 14.97 -3.46 -3.41
C ILE A 92 15.12 -2.35 -2.36
N HIS A 93 14.79 -1.13 -2.75
CA HIS A 93 14.81 0.04 -1.86
C HIS A 93 13.64 0.98 -2.14
N GLU A 94 13.27 1.78 -1.14
CA GLU A 94 12.30 2.87 -1.29
C GLU A 94 12.95 4.00 -2.10
N SER A 95 12.49 4.18 -3.34
CA SER A 95 13.00 5.22 -4.24
C SER A 95 12.26 6.54 -4.11
N ALA A 96 10.96 6.49 -3.75
CA ALA A 96 10.13 7.66 -3.54
C ALA A 96 8.87 7.32 -2.71
N PHE A 97 8.28 8.33 -2.08
CA PHE A 97 6.92 8.25 -1.51
C PHE A 97 6.16 9.54 -1.85
N ASN A 98 4.82 9.50 -1.79
CA ASN A 98 3.93 10.57 -2.26
C ASN A 98 4.22 11.03 -3.70
N VAL A 99 4.53 10.06 -4.56
CA VAL A 99 4.61 10.23 -6.02
C VAL A 99 3.56 9.35 -6.67
N ASP A 100 3.21 9.65 -7.92
CA ASP A 100 2.34 8.80 -8.71
C ASP A 100 2.97 7.41 -8.89
N ILE A 101 2.15 6.39 -8.67
CA ILE A 101 2.54 4.99 -8.78
C ILE A 101 1.54 4.21 -9.63
N ARG A 102 1.89 2.98 -9.99
CA ARG A 102 1.01 2.05 -10.68
C ARG A 102 0.66 0.82 -9.86
N VAL A 103 -0.62 0.49 -9.84
CA VAL A 103 -1.17 -0.76 -9.29
C VAL A 103 -1.96 -1.46 -10.40
N GLY A 104 -1.47 -2.60 -10.88
CA GLY A 104 -1.90 -3.15 -12.16
C GLY A 104 -1.72 -2.15 -13.31
N ASP A 105 -2.83 -1.85 -13.98
CA ASP A 105 -2.91 -0.90 -15.09
C ASP A 105 -3.42 0.50 -14.68
N VAL A 106 -3.65 0.72 -13.39
CA VAL A 106 -4.20 1.97 -12.84
C VAL A 106 -3.08 2.83 -12.29
N ASN A 107 -3.13 4.14 -12.59
CA ASN A 107 -2.31 5.15 -11.92
C ASN A 107 -2.98 5.54 -10.60
N VAL A 108 -2.20 5.62 -9.53
CA VAL A 108 -2.67 5.99 -8.19
C VAL A 108 -1.82 7.15 -7.68
N SER A 109 -2.48 8.21 -7.26
CA SER A 109 -1.85 9.41 -6.70
C SER A 109 -2.10 9.51 -5.19
N ALA A 110 -1.21 10.20 -4.49
CA ALA A 110 -1.44 10.48 -3.08
C ALA A 110 -2.71 11.35 -2.92
N GLY A 111 -3.59 10.97 -1.99
CA GLY A 111 -4.88 11.63 -1.77
C GLY A 111 -6.06 11.00 -2.53
N ASP A 112 -5.80 10.05 -3.43
CA ASP A 112 -6.88 9.23 -4.01
C ASP A 112 -7.51 8.34 -2.94
N PHE A 113 -8.79 8.06 -3.12
CA PHE A 113 -9.54 7.18 -2.24
C PHE A 113 -9.33 5.74 -2.64
N VAL A 114 -9.37 4.84 -1.67
CA VAL A 114 -9.29 3.41 -1.92
C VAL A 114 -10.33 2.66 -1.13
N ILE A 115 -10.95 1.69 -1.79
CA ILE A 115 -11.89 0.74 -1.22
C ILE A 115 -11.31 -0.64 -1.48
N ALA A 116 -11.15 -1.43 -0.44
CA ALA A 116 -10.58 -2.77 -0.54
C ALA A 116 -11.39 -3.75 0.30
N ASP A 117 -11.74 -4.89 -0.30
CA ASP A 117 -12.43 -6.00 0.34
C ASP A 117 -11.89 -7.34 -0.18
N ALA A 118 -12.51 -8.45 0.24
CA ALA A 118 -12.08 -9.79 -0.16
C ALA A 118 -12.15 -10.04 -1.69
N THR A 119 -12.91 -9.23 -2.43
CA THR A 119 -13.01 -9.31 -3.89
C THR A 119 -11.83 -8.62 -4.56
N GLY A 120 -11.40 -7.48 -4.04
CA GLY A 120 -10.30 -6.73 -4.62
C GLY A 120 -10.18 -5.29 -4.12
N VAL A 121 -9.45 -4.50 -4.91
CA VAL A 121 -9.09 -3.12 -4.59
C VAL A 121 -9.57 -2.19 -5.71
N VAL A 122 -10.26 -1.12 -5.35
CA VAL A 122 -10.72 -0.06 -6.25
C VAL A 122 -10.14 1.27 -5.79
N PHE A 123 -9.46 1.95 -6.72
CA PHE A 123 -9.00 3.32 -6.52
C PHE A 123 -9.98 4.30 -7.15
N VAL A 124 -10.29 5.37 -6.42
CA VAL A 124 -11.17 6.45 -6.89
C VAL A 124 -10.37 7.75 -6.87
N PRO A 125 -10.12 8.37 -8.03
CA PRO A 125 -9.42 9.63 -8.11
C PRO A 125 -10.10 10.70 -7.26
N ALA A 126 -9.32 11.47 -6.50
CA ALA A 126 -9.85 12.52 -5.62
C ALA A 126 -10.75 13.51 -6.39
N ALA A 127 -10.40 13.82 -7.64
CA ALA A 127 -11.13 14.74 -8.52
C ALA A 127 -12.57 14.31 -8.83
N ILE A 128 -12.91 13.02 -8.69
CA ILE A 128 -14.25 12.50 -8.97
C ILE A 128 -14.93 11.87 -7.76
N ALA A 129 -14.28 11.87 -6.59
CA ALA A 129 -14.76 11.17 -5.40
C ALA A 129 -16.19 11.59 -5.01
N THR A 130 -16.49 12.88 -5.00
CA THR A 130 -17.86 13.39 -4.72
C THR A 130 -18.89 12.86 -5.70
N LYS A 131 -18.57 12.80 -7.00
CA LYS A 131 -19.50 12.27 -8.02
C LYS A 131 -19.79 10.78 -7.80
N VAL A 132 -18.79 10.01 -7.38
CA VAL A 132 -18.95 8.58 -7.07
C VAL A 132 -19.85 8.40 -5.84
N LEU A 133 -19.67 9.22 -4.80
CA LEU A 133 -20.53 9.20 -3.62
C LEU A 133 -21.98 9.59 -3.95
N ASP A 134 -22.17 10.61 -4.78
CA ASP A 134 -23.49 11.08 -5.21
C ASP A 134 -24.21 10.05 -6.07
N TRP A 135 -23.51 9.34 -6.96
CA TRP A 135 -24.11 8.30 -7.79
C TRP A 135 -24.76 7.20 -6.93
N ARG A 136 -24.07 6.77 -5.87
CA ARG A 136 -24.59 5.78 -4.92
C ARG A 136 -25.90 6.24 -4.26
N SER A 137 -26.05 7.53 -3.97
CA SER A 137 -27.27 8.06 -3.35
C SER A 137 -28.51 7.96 -4.25
N ARG A 138 -28.33 7.93 -5.57
CA ARG A 138 -29.42 7.87 -6.57
C ARG A 138 -29.82 6.44 -6.92
N SER A 139 -28.91 5.48 -6.78
CA SER A 139 -29.10 4.09 -7.23
C SER A 139 -29.65 3.15 -6.16
N GLN A 140 -29.81 3.59 -4.90
CA GLN A 140 -30.55 2.79 -3.92
C GLN A 140 -32.05 3.04 -4.06
N PRO A 141 -32.90 1.99 -4.17
CA PRO A 141 -34.33 2.17 -3.95
C PRO A 141 -34.51 2.73 -2.53
N LYS A 142 -35.32 3.79 -2.40
CA LYS A 142 -35.70 4.32 -1.09
C LYS A 142 -36.25 3.14 -0.27
N LYS A 143 -35.60 2.85 0.86
CA LYS A 143 -36.18 1.93 1.84
C LYS A 143 -37.47 2.59 2.35
N ASN A 144 -38.61 2.07 1.91
CA ASN A 144 -39.91 2.29 2.54
C ASN A 144 -40.00 1.46 3.82
#